data_AF-A0A085LW20-F1
#
_entry.id   AF-A0A085LW20-F1
#
_cell.length_a   1.000
_cell.length_b   1.000
_cell.length_c   1.000
_cell.angle_alpha   90.00
_cell.angle_beta   90.00
_cell.angle_gamma   90.00
#
_symmetry.space_group_name_H-M   'P 1'
#
loop_
_entity.id
_entity.type
_entity.pdbx_description
1 polymer ?
#
loop_
_entity_poly.entity_id
_entity_poly.type
_entity_poly.pdbx_seq_one_letter_code
_entity_poly.pdbx_strand_id
1 'polypeptide(L)'
;MAASQSTEAVANDLSLDERRRERRRLKIRHTNMVKEIDAHIRSSLSRSKLVSLVTELNTLTDLCLQCNDGMRSLITTDDDLEGITKWGENLLSIAAACRERVDHHLLQRADDPTKGSGDRTGTPQVRTRAS
;
A
#
# COMPACT_ATOMS: atom_id res chain seq x y z
N MET A 1 -29.93 -30.22 12.63
CA MET A 1 -28.65 -30.31 11.90
C MET A 1 -28.47 -29.00 11.15
N ALA A 2 -27.48 -28.19 11.53
CA ALA A 2 -27.20 -26.92 10.87
C ALA A 2 -26.20 -27.17 9.74
N ALA A 3 -26.59 -26.84 8.51
CA ALA A 3 -25.68 -26.85 7.38
C ALA A 3 -24.77 -25.62 7.48
N SER A 4 -23.52 -25.85 7.89
CA SER A 4 -22.43 -24.88 7.72
C SER A 4 -22.19 -24.71 6.22
N GLN A 5 -22.80 -23.69 5.62
CA GLN A 5 -22.42 -23.25 4.28
C GLN A 5 -21.03 -22.60 4.41
N SER A 6 -19.99 -23.37 4.12
CA SER A 6 -18.64 -22.85 3.89
C SER A 6 -18.70 -21.78 2.80
N THR A 7 -18.43 -20.54 3.17
CA THR A 7 -18.28 -19.39 2.26
C THR A 7 -17.05 -19.45 1.36
N GLU A 8 -16.33 -20.59 1.35
CA GLU A 8 -15.12 -20.82 0.55
C GLU A 8 -15.40 -21.29 -0.88
N ALA A 9 -16.64 -21.65 -1.21
CA ALA A 9 -17.00 -22.22 -2.52
C ALA A 9 -17.36 -21.19 -3.62
N VAL A 10 -17.24 -19.87 -3.38
CA VAL A 10 -17.65 -18.82 -4.34
C VAL A 10 -16.45 -18.21 -5.10
N ALA A 11 -15.25 -18.75 -4.96
CA ALA A 11 -14.05 -18.25 -5.64
C ALA A 11 -13.81 -18.86 -7.04
N ASN A 12 -14.50 -19.93 -7.42
CA ASN A 12 -14.13 -20.75 -8.57
C ASN A 12 -15.25 -20.88 -9.61
N ASP A 13 -15.55 -19.78 -10.32
CA ASP A 13 -15.98 -19.85 -11.73
C ASP A 13 -15.91 -18.48 -12.44
N LEU A 14 -14.90 -17.66 -12.12
CA LEU A 14 -14.66 -16.46 -12.92
C LEU A 14 -14.04 -16.85 -14.26
N SER A 15 -14.70 -16.44 -15.35
CA SER A 15 -14.18 -16.55 -16.70
C SER A 15 -12.85 -15.80 -16.85
N LEU A 16 -12.05 -16.19 -17.86
CA LEU A 16 -10.78 -15.52 -18.15
C LEU A 16 -10.95 -14.01 -18.36
N ASP A 17 -12.05 -13.58 -18.98
CA ASP A 17 -12.34 -12.17 -19.23
C ASP A 17 -12.69 -11.39 -17.96
N GLU A 18 -13.40 -12.00 -17.02
CA GLU A 18 -13.65 -11.42 -15.70
C GLU A 18 -12.35 -11.27 -14.92
N ARG A 19 -11.48 -12.29 -14.94
CA ARG A 19 -10.15 -12.19 -14.31
C ARG A 19 -9.30 -11.11 -14.96
N ARG A 20 -9.34 -10.94 -16.30
CA ARG A 20 -8.68 -9.83 -17.00
C ARG A 20 -9.22 -8.46 -16.59
N ARG A 21 -10.53 -8.32 -16.38
CA ARG A 21 -11.14 -7.07 -15.88
C ARG A 21 -10.69 -6.79 -14.45
N GLU A 22 -10.68 -7.81 -13.59
CA GLU A 22 -10.27 -7.67 -12.21
C GLU A 22 -8.78 -7.32 -12.10
N ARG A 23 -7.91 -7.98 -12.88
CA ARG A 23 -6.50 -7.63 -13.02
C ARG A 23 -6.30 -6.15 -13.35
N ARG A 24 -7.08 -5.59 -14.29
CA ARG A 24 -7.01 -4.15 -14.61
C ARG A 24 -7.40 -3.26 -13.44
N ARG A 25 -8.47 -3.61 -12.71
CA ARG A 25 -8.93 -2.86 -11.53
C ARG A 25 -7.89 -2.88 -10.42
N LEU A 26 -7.39 -4.07 -10.08
CA LEU A 26 -6.37 -4.27 -9.06
C LEU A 26 -5.08 -3.52 -9.40
N LYS A 27 -4.63 -3.56 -10.66
CA LYS A 27 -3.46 -2.79 -11.12
C LYS A 27 -3.61 -1.28 -10.87
N ILE A 28 -4.77 -0.72 -11.21
CA ILE A 28 -5.05 0.71 -10.99
C ILE A 28 -5.06 1.02 -9.50
N ARG A 29 -5.75 0.22 -8.69
CA ARG A 29 -5.85 0.42 -7.23
C ARG A 29 -4.48 0.33 -6.55
N HIS A 30 -3.68 -0.68 -6.88
CA HIS A 30 -2.31 -0.83 -6.39
C HIS A 30 -1.44 0.39 -6.75
N THR A 31 -1.53 0.85 -8.00
CA THR A 31 -0.79 2.05 -8.44
C THR A 31 -1.20 3.30 -7.67
N ASN A 32 -2.50 3.49 -7.44
CA ASN A 32 -3.01 4.63 -6.67
C ASN A 32 -2.59 4.55 -5.21
N MET A 33 -2.59 3.36 -4.60
CA MET A 33 -2.14 3.16 -3.22
C MET A 33 -0.67 3.54 -3.04
N VAL A 34 0.21 3.11 -3.96
CA VAL A 34 1.64 3.51 -3.93
C VAL A 34 1.80 5.02 -4.05
N LYS A 35 1.02 5.67 -4.92
CA LYS A 35 1.04 7.14 -5.06
C LYS A 35 0.55 7.85 -3.79
N GLU A 36 -0.47 7.32 -3.12
CA GLU A 36 -0.98 7.87 -1.85
C GLU A 36 0.08 7.75 -0.75
N ILE A 37 0.77 6.61 -0.66
CA ILE A 37 1.90 6.43 0.26
C ILE A 37 3.00 7.44 -0.03
N ASP A 38 3.41 7.59 -1.30
CA ASP A 38 4.47 8.53 -1.70
C ASP A 38 4.07 9.99 -1.46
N ALA A 39 2.80 10.33 -1.62
CA ALA A 39 2.28 11.64 -1.25
C ALA A 39 2.35 11.84 0.26
N HIS A 40 1.94 10.85 1.05
CA HIS A 40 1.94 10.91 2.51
C HIS A 40 3.35 11.02 3.10
N ILE A 41 4.34 10.31 2.55
CA ILE A 41 5.76 10.45 2.91
C ILE A 41 6.23 11.89 2.70
N ARG A 42 5.82 12.54 1.60
CA ARG A 42 6.22 13.91 1.25
C ARG A 42 5.51 14.98 2.06
N SER A 43 4.23 14.79 2.40
CA SER A 43 3.37 15.86 2.91
C SER A 43 2.90 15.68 4.36
N SER A 44 2.96 14.48 4.93
CA SER A 44 2.22 14.16 6.17
C SER A 44 3.11 13.70 7.33
N LEU A 45 2.61 13.93 8.55
CA LEU A 45 3.27 13.57 9.81
C LEU A 45 2.73 12.28 10.46
N SER A 46 1.60 11.77 10.00
CA SER A 46 0.91 10.67 10.70
C SER A 46 1.54 9.31 10.39
N ARG A 47 2.31 8.80 11.36
CA ARG A 47 2.89 7.44 11.33
C ARG A 47 1.82 6.36 11.26
N SER A 48 0.75 6.48 12.05
CA SER A 48 -0.33 5.47 12.09
C SER A 48 -1.06 5.34 10.75
N LYS A 49 -1.32 6.46 10.07
CA LYS A 49 -1.90 6.44 8.73
C LYS A 49 -0.96 5.81 7.70
N LEU A 50 0.35 6.09 7.79
CA LEU A 50 1.34 5.48 6.89
C LEU A 50 1.41 3.95 7.05
N VAL A 51 1.42 3.47 8.29
CA VAL A 51 1.38 2.01 8.59
C VAL A 51 0.09 1.37 8.06
N SER A 52 -1.05 2.05 8.22
CA SER A 52 -2.33 1.58 7.68
C SER A 52 -2.30 1.46 6.15
N LEU A 53 -1.73 2.45 5.45
CA LEU A 53 -1.63 2.42 3.99
C LEU A 53 -0.70 1.30 3.50
N VAL A 54 0.42 1.06 4.18
CA VAL A 54 1.31 -0.07 3.85
C VAL A 54 0.64 -1.41 4.07
N THR A 55 -0.15 -1.54 5.13
CA THR A 55 -0.93 -2.75 5.39
C THR A 55 -1.93 -3.00 4.25
N GLU A 56 -2.64 -1.97 3.81
CA GLU A 56 -3.57 -2.08 2.68
C GLU A 56 -2.84 -2.40 1.37
N LEU A 57 -1.66 -1.82 1.13
CA LEU A 57 -0.81 -2.14 -0.02
C LEU A 57 -0.43 -3.63 -0.05
N ASN A 58 -0.06 -4.20 1.09
CA ASN A 58 0.29 -5.63 1.17
C ASN A 58 -0.92 -6.51 0.83
N THR A 59 -2.09 -6.24 1.43
CA THR A 59 -3.33 -6.96 1.09
C THR A 59 -3.67 -6.84 -0.40
N LEU A 60 -3.52 -5.65 -0.99
CA LEU A 60 -3.74 -5.46 -2.42
C LEU A 60 -2.73 -6.21 -3.29
N THR A 61 -1.48 -6.30 -2.85
CA THR A 61 -0.44 -7.07 -3.54
C THR A 61 -0.83 -8.55 -3.55
N ASP A 62 -1.26 -9.09 -2.42
CA ASP A 62 -1.70 -10.50 -2.30
C ASP A 62 -2.90 -10.79 -3.21
N LEU A 63 -3.90 -9.89 -3.25
CA LEU A 63 -5.04 -10.02 -4.15
C LEU A 63 -4.63 -10.00 -5.63
N CYS A 64 -3.65 -9.16 -5.99
CA CYS A 64 -3.11 -9.16 -7.36
C CYS A 64 -2.44 -10.48 -7.72
N LEU A 65 -1.68 -11.08 -6.79
CA LEU A 65 -1.00 -12.36 -6.99
C LEU A 65 -2.00 -13.51 -7.12
N GLN A 66 -3.03 -13.55 -6.27
CA GLN A 66 -4.12 -14.53 -6.39
C GLN A 66 -4.87 -14.41 -7.72
N CYS A 67 -5.14 -13.18 -8.16
CA CYS A 67 -5.73 -12.93 -9.48
C CYS A 67 -4.83 -13.49 -10.59
N ASN A 68 -3.52 -13.30 -10.47
CA ASN A 68 -2.52 -13.81 -11.39
C ASN A 68 -2.50 -15.32 -11.47
N ASP A 69 -2.41 -16.01 -10.33
CA ASP A 69 -2.38 -17.48 -10.29
C ASP A 69 -3.68 -18.07 -10.82
N GLY A 70 -4.80 -17.42 -10.50
CA GLY A 70 -6.09 -17.71 -11.10
C GLY A 70 -6.11 -17.58 -12.62
N MET A 71 -5.47 -16.55 -13.19
CA MET A 71 -5.34 -16.42 -14.64
C MET A 71 -4.40 -17.48 -15.22
N ARG A 72 -3.27 -17.81 -14.57
CA ARG A 72 -2.34 -18.86 -15.04
C ARG A 72 -3.05 -20.20 -15.21
N SER A 73 -3.97 -20.54 -14.32
CA SER A 73 -4.73 -21.80 -14.39
C SER A 73 -5.65 -21.91 -15.62
N LEU A 74 -5.97 -20.79 -16.28
CA LEU A 74 -6.91 -20.73 -17.40
C LEU A 74 -6.24 -20.43 -18.75
N ILE A 75 -4.93 -20.15 -18.76
CA ILE A 75 -4.20 -19.77 -19.97
C ILE A 75 -3.39 -20.96 -20.50
N THR A 76 -3.43 -21.15 -21.81
CA THR A 76 -2.75 -22.25 -22.51
C THR A 76 -1.63 -21.77 -23.45
N THR A 77 -1.39 -20.47 -23.54
CA THR A 77 -0.44 -19.82 -24.43
C THR A 77 0.75 -19.26 -23.64
N ASP A 78 1.97 -19.54 -24.11
CA ASP A 78 3.20 -19.16 -23.41
C ASP A 78 3.40 -17.64 -23.32
N ASP A 79 3.08 -16.89 -24.38
CA ASP A 79 3.20 -15.42 -24.41
C ASP A 79 2.31 -14.74 -23.34
N ASP A 80 1.11 -15.27 -23.11
CA ASP A 80 0.20 -14.76 -22.10
C ASP A 80 0.68 -15.11 -20.67
N LEU A 81 1.32 -16.27 -20.50
CA LEU A 81 1.95 -16.68 -19.24
C LEU A 81 3.15 -15.80 -18.89
N GLU A 82 3.97 -15.42 -19.88
CA GLU A 82 5.08 -14.47 -19.69
C GLU A 82 4.53 -13.11 -19.23
N GLY A 83 3.50 -12.59 -19.91
CA GLY A 83 2.87 -11.32 -19.56
C GLY A 83 2.21 -11.29 -18.18
N ILE A 84 1.70 -12.42 -17.70
CA ILE A 84 1.22 -12.59 -16.32
C ILE A 84 2.37 -12.56 -15.32
N THR A 85 3.41 -13.35 -15.59
CA THR A 85 4.58 -13.51 -14.73
C THR A 85 5.30 -12.19 -14.52
N LYS A 86 5.62 -11.49 -15.61
CA LYS A 86 6.26 -10.17 -15.58
C LYS A 86 5.46 -9.13 -14.79
N TRP A 87 4.12 -9.19 -14.85
CA TRP A 87 3.31 -8.29 -14.02
C TRP A 87 3.38 -8.65 -12.53
N GLY A 88 3.38 -9.94 -12.18
CA GLY A 88 3.58 -10.39 -10.80
C GLY A 88 4.91 -9.92 -10.21
N GLU A 89 6.00 -10.08 -10.97
CA GLU A 89 7.33 -9.60 -10.58
C GLU A 89 7.37 -8.08 -10.39
N ASN A 90 6.78 -7.33 -11.33
CA ASN A 90 6.70 -5.88 -11.23
C ASN A 90 5.90 -5.42 -10.00
N LEU A 91 4.79 -6.09 -9.66
CA LEU A 91 4.02 -5.78 -8.46
C LEU A 91 4.86 -5.96 -7.20
N LEU A 92 5.54 -7.10 -7.07
CA LEU A 92 6.39 -7.41 -5.93
C LEU A 92 7.54 -6.41 -5.80
N SER A 93 8.20 -6.07 -6.91
CA SER A 93 9.27 -5.09 -6.96
C SER A 93 8.81 -3.70 -6.50
N ILE A 94 7.67 -3.22 -7.01
CA ILE A 94 7.10 -1.93 -6.64
C ILE A 94 6.69 -1.91 -5.16
N ALA A 95 6.01 -2.97 -4.69
CA ALA A 95 5.58 -3.06 -3.29
C ALA A 95 6.79 -3.09 -2.34
N ALA A 96 7.85 -3.83 -2.68
CA ALA A 96 9.09 -3.85 -1.93
C ALA A 96 9.76 -2.47 -1.86
N ALA A 97 9.93 -1.80 -3.00
CA ALA A 97 10.49 -0.45 -3.06
C ALA A 97 9.64 0.59 -2.32
N CYS A 98 8.31 0.42 -2.29
CA CYS A 98 7.42 1.28 -1.51
C CYS A 98 7.62 1.06 -0.01
N ARG A 99 7.68 -0.19 0.46
CA ARG A 99 7.95 -0.52 1.87
C ARG A 99 9.30 0.00 2.33
N GLU A 100 10.35 -0.20 1.55
CA GLU A 100 11.69 0.29 1.88
C GLU A 100 11.72 1.81 2.08
N ARG A 101 11.05 2.57 1.20
CA ARG A 101 10.92 4.02 1.36
C ARG A 101 10.15 4.42 2.62
N VAL A 102 9.10 3.68 2.97
CA VAL A 102 8.35 3.91 4.22
C VAL A 102 9.21 3.61 5.44
N ASP A 103 9.90 2.48 5.46
CA ASP A 103 10.75 2.08 6.58
C ASP A 103 11.86 3.11 6.80
N HIS A 104 12.54 3.53 5.73
CA HIS A 104 13.53 4.59 5.78
C HIS A 104 12.94 5.91 6.33
N HIS A 105 11.75 6.32 5.87
CA HIS A 105 11.08 7.50 6.39
C HIS A 105 10.76 7.42 7.88
N LEU A 106 10.34 6.23 8.36
CA LEU A 106 10.03 6.00 9.77
C LEU A 106 11.28 6.00 10.64
N LEU A 107 12.40 5.47 10.14
CA LEU A 107 13.70 5.48 10.81
C LEU A 107 14.25 6.92 10.92
N GLN A 108 14.30 7.66 9.81
CA GLN A 108 14.78 9.05 9.81
C GLN A 108 14.03 9.96 10.78
N ARG A 109 12.73 9.71 11.00
CA ARG A 109 11.93 10.48 11.96
C ARG A 109 12.06 10.03 13.41
N ALA A 110 12.51 8.80 13.66
CA ALA A 110 12.85 8.38 15.02
C ALA A 110 14.10 9.12 15.51
N ASP A 111 15.02 9.44 14.59
CA ASP A 111 16.29 10.11 14.85
C ASP A 111 16.25 11.64 14.73
N ASP A 112 15.07 12.24 14.53
CA ASP A 112 14.91 13.70 14.42
C ASP A 112 14.46 14.30 15.77
N PRO A 113 15.39 14.72 16.67
CA PRO A 113 15.06 15.28 17.97
C PRO A 113 14.38 16.65 17.88
N THR A 114 14.27 17.26 16.69
CA THR A 114 13.74 18.63 16.54
C THR A 114 12.21 18.74 16.59
N LYS A 115 11.48 17.60 16.68
CA LYS A 115 10.01 17.60 16.80
C LYS A 115 9.45 17.24 18.17
N GLY A 116 10.31 16.97 19.15
CA GLY A 116 9.94 16.92 20.56
C GLY A 116 10.30 18.25 21.24
N SER A 117 9.34 18.91 21.90
CA SER A 117 9.46 20.20 22.60
C SER A 117 9.20 21.46 21.76
N GLY A 118 8.02 21.50 21.14
CA GLY A 118 7.37 22.74 20.72
C GLY A 118 6.43 23.33 21.78
N ASP A 119 6.62 23.02 23.06
CA ASP A 119 5.94 23.71 24.17
C ASP A 119 6.96 24.64 24.85
N ARG A 120 7.19 25.80 24.23
CA ARG A 120 7.71 27.00 24.92
C ARG A 120 6.59 28.01 24.95
N THR A 121 5.61 27.75 25.81
CA THR A 121 4.73 28.78 26.35
C THR A 121 5.57 29.78 27.14
N GLY A 122 5.36 31.08 26.90
CA GLY A 122 5.91 32.15 27.75
C GLY A 122 6.37 33.41 27.00
N THR A 123 5.41 34.14 26.44
CA THR A 123 5.38 35.61 26.23
C THR A 123 6.67 36.44 26.45
N PRO A 124 7.13 37.25 25.47
CA PRO A 124 7.86 38.46 25.81
C PRO A 124 6.85 39.52 26.28
N GLN A 125 6.79 39.73 27.59
CA GLN A 125 6.03 40.84 28.17
C GLN A 125 6.71 42.16 27.78
N VAL A 126 5.93 43.06 27.19
CA VAL A 126 6.29 44.40 26.74
C VAL A 126 6.26 45.39 27.92
N ARG A 127 7.17 46.40 27.89
CA ARG A 127 7.30 47.67 28.69
C ARG A 127 8.23 47.58 29.93
N THR A 128 9.03 48.59 30.32
CA THR A 128 9.02 50.05 30.04
C THR A 128 10.42 50.67 30.28
N ARG A 129 10.67 51.80 29.61
CA ARG A 129 11.75 52.79 29.81
C ARG A 129 11.68 53.45 31.20
N ALA A 130 12.81 53.58 31.90
CA ALA A 130 13.21 54.77 32.70
C ALA A 130 14.55 54.56 33.44
N SER A 131 15.55 55.39 33.14
CA SER A 131 16.30 56.24 34.08
C SER A 131 17.19 57.17 33.29
#